data_AF-A0A6B3CY13-F1
#
_entry.id   AF-A0A6B3CY13-F1
#
_cell.length_a   1.000
_cell.length_b   1.000
_cell.length_c   1.000
_cell.angle_alpha   90.00
_cell.angle_beta   90.00
_cell.angle_gamma   90.00
#
_symmetry.space_group_name_H-M   'P 1'
#
loop_
_entity.id
_entity.type
_entity.pdbx_description
1 polymer ?
#
loop_
_entity_poly.entity_id
_entity_poly.type
_entity_poly.pdbx_seq_one_letter_code
_entity_poly.pdbx_strand_id
1 'polypeptide(L)'
;RLGPYNEHLAKDTGAMFLALAALTLIALRDVRDNRLVRITGAVWLVFNVLHFSYHVQHLGMYGTRDQVLNVLSLSALVLVSVLLLVPLGPVRRNGTR
;
A
#
# COMPACT_ATOMS: atom_id res chain seq x y z
N ARG A 1 -11.43 -24.44 -16.17
CA ARG A 1 -10.24 -24.26 -15.30
C ARG A 1 -9.36 -23.19 -15.92
N LEU A 2 -8.98 -22.15 -15.17
CA LEU A 2 -8.28 -20.96 -15.69
C LEU A 2 -6.75 -21.14 -15.75
N GLY A 3 -6.27 -22.29 -16.27
CA GLY A 3 -4.84 -22.64 -16.33
C GLY A 3 -4.33 -23.50 -15.15
N PRO A 4 -3.06 -23.96 -15.20
CA PRO A 4 -2.51 -25.02 -14.34
C PRO A 4 -2.33 -24.66 -12.85
N TYR A 5 -2.26 -23.37 -12.50
CA TYR A 5 -2.10 -22.87 -11.12
C TYR A 5 -3.04 -21.69 -10.80
N ASN A 6 -4.21 -21.65 -11.45
CA ASN A 6 -5.06 -20.44 -11.55
C ASN A 6 -4.32 -19.28 -12.23
N GLU A 7 -3.77 -19.55 -13.42
CA GLU A 7 -2.96 -18.59 -14.20
C GLU A 7 -3.67 -17.25 -14.43
N HIS A 8 -4.98 -17.28 -14.69
CA HIS A 8 -5.78 -16.05 -14.83
C HIS A 8 -5.74 -15.19 -13.56
N LEU A 9 -5.96 -15.80 -12.39
CA LEU A 9 -5.89 -15.09 -11.10
C LEU A 9 -4.49 -14.52 -10.87
N ALA A 10 -3.44 -15.29 -11.16
CA ALA A 10 -2.07 -14.84 -11.02
C ALA A 10 -1.75 -13.65 -11.92
N LYS A 11 -2.21 -13.66 -13.18
CA LYS A 11 -2.06 -12.56 -14.14
C LYS A 11 -2.81 -11.31 -13.70
N ASP A 12 -4.06 -11.43 -13.27
CA ASP A 12 -4.86 -10.29 -12.82
C ASP A 12 -4.27 -9.66 -11.55
N THR A 13 -3.83 -10.50 -10.60
CA THR A 13 -3.16 -10.04 -9.38
C THR A 13 -1.86 -9.30 -9.71
N GLY A 14 -1.05 -9.85 -10.63
CA GLY A 14 0.16 -9.20 -11.11
C GLY A 14 -0.11 -7.86 -11.79
N ALA A 15 -1.14 -7.79 -12.64
CA ALA A 15 -1.55 -6.56 -13.31
C ALA A 15 -2.03 -5.49 -12.31
N MET A 16 -2.80 -5.89 -11.28
CA MET A 16 -3.22 -5.00 -10.20
C MET A 16 -2.02 -4.42 -9.45
N PHE A 17 -1.06 -5.24 -9.03
CA PHE A 17 0.15 -4.76 -8.35
C PHE A 17 0.99 -3.84 -9.25
N LEU A 18 1.09 -4.15 -10.55
CA LEU A 18 1.80 -3.29 -11.51
C LEU A 18 1.11 -1.93 -11.66
N ALA A 19 -0.22 -1.88 -11.65
CA ALA A 19 -0.97 -0.62 -11.67
C ALA A 19 -0.75 0.21 -10.39
N LEU A 20 -0.74 -0.42 -9.21
CA LEU A 20 -0.41 0.24 -7.93
C LEU A 20 1.02 0.77 -7.91
N ALA A 21 1.98 0.01 -8.46
CA ALA A 21 3.36 0.45 -8.62
C ALA A 21 3.44 1.67 -9.55
N ALA A 22 2.74 1.66 -10.69
CA ALA A 22 2.68 2.79 -11.61
C ALA A 22 2.08 4.04 -10.94
N LEU A 23 0.97 3.91 -10.21
CA LEU A 23 0.37 5.01 -9.43
C LEU A 23 1.37 5.59 -8.41
N THR A 24 2.13 4.72 -7.74
CA THR A 24 3.17 5.13 -6.79
C THR A 24 4.30 5.89 -7.48
N LEU A 25 4.76 5.43 -8.64
CA LEU A 25 5.79 6.12 -9.43
C LEU A 25 5.32 7.50 -9.92
N ILE A 26 4.04 7.62 -10.32
CA ILE A 26 3.44 8.90 -10.70
C ILE A 26 3.42 9.84 -9.49
N ALA A 27 2.98 9.36 -8.33
CA ALA A 27 2.99 10.16 -7.10
C ALA A 27 4.38 10.56 -6.63
N LEU A 28 5.40 9.71 -6.83
CA LEU A 28 6.80 10.03 -6.51
C LEU A 28 7.36 11.10 -7.43
N ARG A 29 7.00 11.08 -8.72
CA ARG A 29 7.40 12.11 -9.69
C ARG A 29 6.89 13.49 -9.28
N ASP A 30 5.68 13.55 -8.73
CA ASP A 30 4.99 14.78 -8.36
C ASP A 30 4.74 14.85 -6.83
N VAL A 31 5.73 14.48 -6.01
CA VAL A 31 5.59 14.35 -4.54
C VAL A 31 5.14 15.63 -3.81
N ARG A 32 5.29 16.80 -4.46
CA ARG A 32 4.81 18.09 -3.92
C ARG A 32 3.31 18.30 -4.12
N ASP A 33 2.66 17.50 -4.97
CA ASP A 33 1.21 17.46 -5.10
C ASP A 33 0.62 16.63 -3.95
N ASN A 34 0.29 17.32 -2.86
CA ASN A 34 -0.35 16.72 -1.69
C ASN A 34 -1.66 15.98 -2.03
N ARG A 35 -2.39 16.41 -3.07
CA ARG A 35 -3.64 15.74 -3.45
C ARG A 35 -3.34 14.39 -4.08
N LEU A 36 -2.37 14.34 -4.98
CA LEU A 36 -1.92 13.09 -5.61
C LEU A 36 -1.36 12.11 -4.57
N VAL A 37 -0.52 12.57 -3.65
CA VAL A 37 0.03 11.75 -2.56
C VAL A 37 -1.09 11.15 -1.70
N ARG A 38 -2.10 11.94 -1.32
CA ARG A 38 -3.25 11.46 -0.54
C ARG A 38 -4.11 10.46 -1.30
N ILE A 39 -4.36 10.69 -2.59
CA ILE A 39 -5.11 9.75 -3.44
C ILE A 39 -4.36 8.41 -3.47
N THR A 40 -3.05 8.43 -3.70
CA THR A 40 -2.22 7.23 -3.68
C THR A 40 -2.24 6.54 -2.31
N GLY A 41 -2.16 7.30 -1.22
CA GLY A 41 -2.32 6.79 0.14
C GLY A 41 -3.68 6.12 0.38
N ALA A 42 -4.77 6.71 -0.12
CA ALA A 42 -6.12 6.15 0.02
C ALA A 42 -6.28 4.84 -0.77
N VAL A 43 -5.75 4.78 -1.99
CA VAL A 43 -5.76 3.57 -2.82
C VAL A 43 -4.98 2.44 -2.13
N TRP A 44 -3.78 2.73 -1.62
CA TRP A 44 -3.00 1.75 -0.85
C TRP A 44 -3.70 1.35 0.45
N LEU A 45 -4.39 2.28 1.14
CA LEU A 45 -5.09 1.98 2.38
C LEU A 45 -6.19 0.94 2.18
N VAL A 46 -6.99 1.08 1.13
CA VAL A 46 -8.04 0.11 0.79
C VAL A 46 -7.44 -1.28 0.58
N PHE A 47 -6.38 -1.38 -0.22
CA PHE A 47 -5.69 -2.64 -0.46
C PHE A 47 -5.11 -3.22 0.84
N ASN A 48 -4.33 -2.43 1.59
CA ASN A 48 -3.61 -2.88 2.77
C ASN A 48 -4.55 -3.30 3.91
N VAL A 49 -5.69 -2.64 4.11
CA VAL A 49 -6.67 -3.03 5.14
C VAL A 49 -7.30 -4.38 4.81
N LEU A 50 -7.73 -4.58 3.56
CA LEU A 50 -8.32 -5.85 3.13
C LEU A 50 -7.29 -6.99 3.21
N HIS A 51 -6.06 -6.73 2.77
CA HIS A 51 -4.97 -7.69 2.79
C HIS A 51 -4.54 -8.05 4.24
N PHE A 52 -4.39 -7.05 5.10
CA PHE A 52 -4.14 -7.25 6.53
C PHE A 52 -5.23 -8.08 7.19
N SER A 53 -6.50 -7.70 6.98
CA SER A 53 -7.67 -8.40 7.54
C SER A 53 -7.69 -9.89 7.15
N TYR A 54 -7.40 -10.19 5.89
CA TYR A 54 -7.28 -11.58 5.44
C TYR A 54 -6.18 -12.33 6.19
N HIS A 55 -4.97 -11.78 6.28
CA HIS A 55 -3.86 -12.49 6.92
C HIS A 55 -4.07 -12.70 8.42
N VAL A 56 -4.58 -11.72 9.16
CA VAL A 56 -4.83 -11.90 10.60
C VAL A 56 -5.86 -13.00 10.89
N GLN A 57 -6.79 -13.23 9.97
CA GLN A 57 -7.76 -14.33 10.05
C GLN A 57 -7.18 -15.70 9.66
N HIS A 58 -6.03 -15.74 8.98
CA HIS A 58 -5.42 -16.95 8.42
C HIS A 58 -3.99 -17.22 8.91
N LEU A 59 -3.58 -16.64 10.04
CA LEU A 59 -2.22 -16.80 10.59
C LEU A 59 -1.84 -18.26 10.90
N GLY A 60 -2.83 -19.14 11.10
CA GLY A 60 -2.60 -20.55 11.44
C GLY A 60 -1.80 -21.35 10.41
N MET A 61 -1.65 -20.83 9.18
CA MET A 61 -0.81 -21.46 8.14
C MET A 61 0.70 -21.23 8.35
N TYR A 62 1.08 -20.32 9.24
CA TYR A 62 2.47 -19.90 9.44
C TYR A 62 3.02 -20.38 10.78
N GLY A 63 4.35 -20.57 10.85
CA GLY A 63 5.05 -20.70 12.13
C GLY A 63 5.11 -19.36 12.88
N THR A 64 5.36 -19.39 14.20
CA THR A 64 5.30 -18.22 15.08
C THR A 64 6.12 -17.02 14.58
N ARG A 65 7.34 -17.25 14.09
CA ARG A 65 8.21 -16.19 13.55
C ARG A 65 7.54 -15.48 12.36
N ASP A 66 6.98 -16.26 11.45
CA ASP A 66 6.36 -15.73 10.23
C ASP A 66 5.03 -15.04 10.55
N GLN A 67 4.27 -15.51 11.55
CA GLN A 67 3.09 -14.80 12.05
C GLN A 67 3.44 -13.40 12.54
N VAL A 68 4.49 -13.29 13.38
CA VAL A 68 4.93 -11.99 13.92
C VAL A 68 5.39 -11.06 12.79
N LEU A 69 6.24 -11.56 11.89
CA LEU A 69 6.73 -10.75 10.76
C LEU A 69 5.60 -10.33 9.82
N ASN A 70 4.62 -11.20 9.57
CA ASN A 70 3.46 -10.91 8.75
C ASN A 70 2.62 -9.77 9.35
N VAL A 71 2.23 -9.89 10.63
CA VAL A 71 1.42 -8.88 11.32
C VAL A 71 2.15 -7.53 11.39
N LEU A 72 3.43 -7.53 11.74
CA LEU A 72 4.22 -6.29 11.82
C LEU A 72 4.35 -5.61 10.46
N SER A 73 4.67 -6.37 9.42
CA SER A 73 4.87 -5.84 8.07
C SER A 73 3.57 -5.25 7.51
N LEU A 74 2.46 -5.98 7.63
CA LEU A 74 1.17 -5.52 7.11
C LEU A 74 0.62 -4.35 7.94
N SER A 75 0.82 -4.35 9.25
CA SER A 75 0.46 -3.19 10.10
C SER A 75 1.25 -1.94 9.71
N ALA A 76 2.56 -2.08 9.46
CA ALA A 76 3.39 -0.96 9.00
C ALA A 76 2.88 -0.39 7.66
N LEU A 77 2.49 -1.23 6.72
CA LEU A 77 1.93 -0.79 5.44
C LEU A 77 0.59 -0.04 5.61
N VAL A 78 -0.30 -0.53 6.46
CA VAL A 78 -1.54 0.20 6.82
C VAL A 78 -1.21 1.57 7.43
N LEU A 79 -0.28 1.63 8.38
CA LEU A 79 0.13 2.87 9.03
C LEU A 79 0.74 3.88 8.05
N VAL A 80 1.59 3.44 7.13
CA VAL A 80 2.14 4.29 6.06
C VAL A 80 1.01 4.85 5.20
N SER A 81 0.05 4.01 4.79
CA SER A 81 -1.09 4.47 3.99
C SER A 81 -1.94 5.52 4.74
N VAL A 82 -2.18 5.34 6.04
CA VAL A 82 -2.86 6.33 6.89
C VAL A 82 -2.05 7.63 6.98
N LEU A 83 -0.74 7.54 7.18
CA LEU A 83 0.14 8.71 7.30
C LEU A 83 0.14 9.57 6.04
N LEU A 84 0.05 8.95 4.85
CA LEU A 84 -0.04 9.68 3.58
C LEU A 84 -1.35 10.50 3.44
N LEU A 85 -2.38 10.19 4.23
CA LEU A 85 -3.63 10.98 4.26
C LEU A 85 -3.50 12.25 5.11
N VAL A 86 -2.50 12.32 5.99
CA VAL A 86 -2.31 13.43 6.92
C VAL A 86 -1.73 14.64 6.17
N PRO A 87 -2.29 15.86 6.34
CA PRO A 87 -1.70 17.07 5.82
C PRO A 87 -0.31 17.32 6.41
N LEU A 88 0.72 17.43 5.57
CA LEU A 88 1.96 18.08 5.97
C LEU A 88 1.67 19.59 6.03
N GLY A 89 1.90 20.19 7.20
CA GLY A 89 1.66 21.62 7.43
C GLY A 89 2.42 22.52 6.44
N PRO A 90 2.07 23.82 6.36
CA PRO A 90 2.71 24.73 5.43
C PRO A 90 4.24 24.70 5.58
N VAL A 91 4.95 24.32 4.52
CA VAL A 91 6.40 24.51 4.46
C VAL A 91 6.63 26.01 4.49
N ARG A 92 7.09 26.52 5.64
CA ARG A 92 7.43 27.94 5.81
C ARG A 92 8.55 28.26 4.83
N ARG A 93 8.20 28.85 3.68
CA ARG A 93 9.20 29.44 2.79
C ARG A 93 9.81 30.62 3.55
N ASN A 94 11.01 30.44 4.09
CA ASN A 94 11.83 31.57 4.53
C ASN A 94 12.16 32.38 3.27
N GLY A 95 11.33 33.38 2.98
CA GLY A 95 11.60 34.36 1.94
C GLY A 95 12.75 35.25 2.40
N THR A 96 13.94 35.03 1.85
CA THR A 96 14.94 36.09 1.78
C THR A 96 14.45 37.08 0.72
N ARG A 97 14.07 38.27 1.18
CA ARG A 97 13.93 39.45 0.33
C ARG A 97 15.26 39.79 -0.33
#